data_AF-A0A093STM9-F1
#
_entry.id   AF-A0A093STM9-F1
#
_cell.length_a   1.000
_cell.length_b   1.000
_cell.length_c   1.000
_cell.angle_alpha   90.00
_cell.angle_beta   90.00
_cell.angle_gamma   90.00
#
_symmetry.space_group_name_H-M   'P 1'
#
loop_
_entity.id
_entity.type
_entity.pdbx_description
1 polymer ?
#
loop_
_entity_poly.entity_id
_entity_poly.type
_entity_poly.pdbx_seq_one_letter_code
_entity_poly.pdbx_strand_id
1 'polypeptide(L)' 'GCMLNGKLYPLGHIERTEDCYRCDCSPTEMRCCSIFSTPVAYDEENCEVIFNEKSCDYDVVLKNDPSKECPRVARV' A
#
# COMPACT_ATOMS: atom_id res chain seq x y z
N GLY A 1 -20.52 7.78 -10.34
CA GLY A 1 -19.47 7.35 -9.40
C GLY A 1 -18.74 6.18 -10.00
N CYS A 2 -17.58 5.83 -9.44
CA CYS A 2 -16.76 4.72 -9.93
C CYS A 2 -16.86 3.53 -8.98
N MET A 3 -16.89 2.32 -9.51
CA MET A 3 -16.86 1.09 -8.71
C MET A 3 -15.42 0.60 -8.58
N LEU A 4 -14.94 0.43 -7.35
CA LEU A 4 -13.65 -0.19 -7.05
C LEU A 4 -13.88 -1.26 -5.98
N ASN A 5 -13.48 -2.50 -6.28
CA ASN A 5 -13.61 -3.65 -5.36
C ASN A 5 -15.01 -3.82 -4.72
N GLY A 6 -16.07 -3.59 -5.51
CA GLY A 6 -17.45 -3.71 -5.05
C GLY A 6 -18.00 -2.51 -4.30
N LYS A 7 -17.21 -1.45 -4.08
CA LYS A 7 -17.63 -0.20 -3.43
C LYS A 7 -17.79 0.93 -4.43
N LEU A 8 -18.88 1.70 -4.30
CA LEU A 8 -19.15 2.88 -5.12
C LEU A 8 -18.49 4.13 -4.51
N TYR A 9 -17.63 4.78 -5.26
CA TYR A 9 -16.98 6.04 -4.91
C TYR A 9 -17.60 7.23 -5.68
N PRO A 10 -17.61 8.43 -5.09
CA PRO A 10 -18.08 9.64 -5.77
C PRO A 10 -17.15 10.03 -6.93
N LEU A 11 -17.65 10.88 -7.83
CA LEU A 11 -16.80 11.54 -8.82
C LEU A 11 -15.87 12.54 -8.11
N GLY A 12 -14.64 12.67 -8.61
CA GLY A 12 -13.60 13.55 -8.08
C GLY A 12 -12.41 12.80 -7.48
N HIS A 13 -11.61 13.56 -6.71
CA HIS A 13 -10.42 13.06 -6.05
C HIS A 13 -10.76 12.22 -4.81
N ILE A 14 -10.10 11.09 -4.67
CA ILE A 14 -10.22 10.16 -3.55
C ILE A 14 -8.82 10.00 -2.96
N GLU A 15 -8.59 10.65 -1.83
CA GLU A 15 -7.28 10.71 -1.19
C GLU A 15 -6.77 9.30 -0.81
N ARG A 16 -7.67 8.45 -0.29
CA ARG A 16 -7.35 7.09 0.13
C ARG A 16 -8.56 6.17 0.08
N THR A 17 -8.44 5.05 -0.62
CA THR A 17 -9.39 3.94 -0.61
C THR A 17 -9.09 2.95 0.51
N GLU A 18 -10.01 2.02 0.79
CA GLU A 18 -9.78 0.94 1.76
C GLU A 18 -8.63 0.01 1.33
N ASP A 19 -8.42 -0.15 0.02
CA ASP A 19 -7.35 -0.96 -0.55
C ASP A 19 -6.02 -0.21 -0.69
N CYS A 20 -5.87 0.94 -0.04
CA CYS A 20 -4.64 1.74 -0.07
C CYS A 20 -4.25 2.21 -1.49
N TYR A 21 -5.21 2.80 -2.20
CA TYR A 21 -4.99 3.55 -3.43
C TYR A 21 -5.42 5.00 -3.28
N ARG A 22 -4.68 5.90 -3.93
CA ARG A 22 -5.15 7.25 -4.25
C ARG A 22 -5.77 7.19 -5.63
N CYS A 23 -6.99 7.68 -5.77
CA CYS A 23 -7.70 7.58 -7.03
C CYS A 23 -8.34 8.89 -7.46
N ASP A 24 -8.53 9.04 -8.76
CA ASP A 24 -9.32 10.09 -9.38
C ASP A 24 -10.43 9.45 -10.21
N CYS A 25 -11.68 9.72 -9.83
CA CYS A 25 -12.86 9.19 -10.48
C CYS A 25 -13.49 10.26 -11.38
N SER A 26 -13.43 10.06 -12.69
CA SER A 26 -14.10 10.90 -13.69
C SER A 26 -15.40 10.26 -14.18
N PRO A 27 -16.24 10.97 -14.96
CA PRO A 27 -17.45 10.38 -15.54
C PRO A 27 -17.19 9.19 -16.47
N THR A 28 -15.98 9.07 -17.04
CA THR A 28 -15.64 8.07 -18.06
C THR A 28 -14.70 6.98 -17.55
N GLU A 29 -13.84 7.29 -16.58
CA GLU A 29 -12.85 6.35 -16.05
C GLU A 29 -12.45 6.67 -14.61
N MET A 30 -11.87 5.66 -13.95
CA MET A 30 -11.20 5.80 -12.65
C MET A 30 -9.73 5.49 -12.84
N ARG A 31 -8.86 6.38 -12.35
CA ARG A 31 -7.41 6.13 -12.29
C ARG A 31 -7.01 5.98 -10.85
N CYS A 32 -6.19 4.97 -10.54
CA CYS A 32 -5.72 4.69 -9.20
C CYS A 32 -4.22 4.45 -9.20
N CYS A 33 -3.55 4.95 -8.16
CA CYS A 33 -2.15 4.69 -7.86
C CYS A 33 -2.06 4.11 -6.45
N SER A 34 -1.24 3.07 -6.27
CA SER A 34 -0.92 2.57 -4.94
C SER A 34 -0.24 3.67 -4.14
N ILE A 35 -0.57 3.78 -2.85
CA ILE A 35 0.13 4.70 -1.94
C ILE A 35 1.25 4.01 -1.15
N PHE A 36 1.28 2.69 -1.13
CA PHE A 36 2.34 1.90 -0.51
C PHE A 36 3.61 1.87 -1.36
N SER A 37 4.76 1.80 -0.69
CA SER A 37 6.08 1.71 -1.31
C SER A 37 6.58 0.27 -1.28
N THR A 38 6.85 -0.31 -2.44
CA THR A 38 7.17 -1.74 -2.53
C THR A 38 8.63 -1.97 -2.15
N PRO A 39 8.94 -2.78 -1.11
CA PRO A 39 10.32 -3.14 -0.79
C PRO A 39 10.87 -4.06 -1.89
N VAL A 40 12.01 -3.67 -2.47
CA VAL A 40 12.65 -4.40 -3.59
C VAL A 40 13.97 -5.05 -3.20
N ALA A 41 14.57 -4.64 -2.09
CA ALA A 41 15.76 -5.27 -1.54
C ALA A 41 15.80 -5.12 -0.02
N TYR A 42 15.99 -6.25 0.67
CA TYR A 42 16.16 -6.36 2.12
C TYR A 42 16.84 -7.70 2.43
N ASP A 43 17.17 -7.96 3.70
CA ASP A 43 17.70 -9.24 4.13
C ASP A 43 16.58 -10.30 4.17
N GLU A 44 16.36 -11.00 3.06
CA GLU A 44 15.31 -12.02 2.94
C GLU A 44 15.53 -13.24 3.86
N GLU A 45 16.75 -13.45 4.37
CA GLU A 45 17.05 -14.55 5.31
C GLU A 45 16.50 -14.22 6.70
N ASN A 46 16.78 -13.01 7.19
CA ASN A 46 16.46 -12.60 8.57
C ASN A 46 15.20 -11.74 8.70
N CYS A 47 14.67 -11.22 7.59
CA CYS A 47 13.54 -10.29 7.59
C CYS A 47 12.37 -10.77 6.74
N GLU A 48 11.18 -10.30 7.11
CA GLU A 48 9.93 -10.56 6.40
C GLU A 48 9.16 -9.26 6.14
N VAL A 49 8.27 -9.31 5.16
CA VAL A 49 7.46 -8.18 4.71
C VAL A 49 6.03 -8.39 5.12
N ILE A 50 5.45 -7.41 5.81
CA ILE A 50 4.07 -7.42 6.28
C ILE A 50 3.39 -6.18 5.73
N PHE A 51 2.23 -6.36 5.10
CA PHE A 51 1.43 -5.21 4.68
C PHE A 51 0.67 -4.63 5.87
N ASN A 52 0.87 -3.35 6.13
CA ASN A 52 0.22 -2.61 7.19
C ASN A 52 -0.91 -1.76 6.61
N GLU A 53 -2.14 -2.26 6.72
CA GLU A 53 -3.33 -1.57 6.20
C GLU A 53 -3.60 -0.22 6.88
N LYS A 54 -3.11 -0.01 8.10
CA LYS A 54 -3.31 1.25 8.82
C LYS A 54 -2.45 2.36 8.22
N SER A 55 -1.17 2.09 8.03
CA SER A 55 -0.22 3.01 7.38
C SER A 55 -0.33 2.99 5.85
N CYS A 56 -0.97 1.96 5.29
CA CYS A 56 -0.99 1.70 3.85
C CYS A 56 0.41 1.59 3.26
N ASP A 57 1.27 0.79 3.89
CA ASP A 57 2.64 0.53 3.45
C ASP A 57 3.12 -0.86 3.87
N TYR A 58 4.29 -1.27 3.37
CA TYR A 58 4.96 -2.50 3.77
C TYR A 58 5.95 -2.25 4.90
N ASP A 59 5.69 -2.90 6.03
CA ASP A 59 6.63 -3.01 7.14
C ASP A 59 7.59 -4.16 6.84
N VAL A 60 8.90 -3.89 6.92
CA VAL A 60 9.93 -4.94 6.80
C VAL A 60 10.53 -5.14 8.19
N VAL A 61 10.31 -6.30 8.79
CA VAL A 61 10.63 -6.57 10.20
C VAL A 61 11.50 -7.82 10.35
N LEU A 62 12.14 -7.97 11.50
CA LEU A 62 12.92 -9.18 11.80
C LEU A 62 11.99 -10.38 12.02
N LYS A 63 12.28 -11.52 11.39
CA LYS A 63 11.52 -12.77 11.59
C LYS A 63 11.51 -13.24 13.04
N ASN A 64 12.62 -13.04 13.75
CA ASN A 64 12.75 -13.44 15.16
C ASN A 64 12.08 -12.46 16.12
N ASP A 65 11.78 -11.23 15.68
CA ASP A 65 11.16 -10.17 16.50
C ASP A 65 10.42 -9.16 15.59
N PRO A 66 9.14 -9.42 15.26
CA PRO A 66 8.36 -8.56 14.38
C PRO A 66 8.11 -7.14 14.93
N SER A 67 8.47 -6.87 16.18
CA SER A 67 8.40 -5.51 16.75
C SER A 67 9.56 -4.61 16.32
N LYS A 68 10.60 -5.19 15.67
CA LYS A 68 11.79 -4.47 15.21
C LYS A 68 11.86 -4.42 13.70
N GLU A 69 12.15 -3.23 13.19
CA GLU A 69 12.38 -3.01 11.78
C GLU A 69 13.67 -3.70 11.29
N CYS A 70 13.61 -4.18 10.05
CA CYS A 70 14.75 -4.74 9.34
C CYS A 70 15.71 -3.61 8.91
N PRO A 71 17.01 -3.75 9.13
CA PRO A 71 17.98 -2.77 8.65
C PRO A 71 18.14 -2.85 7.12
N ARG A 72 18.35 -1.69 6.48
CA ARG A 72 18.65 -1.54 5.04
C ARG A 72 17.58 -2.13 4.11
N VAL A 73 16.54 -1.33 3.89
CA VAL A 73 15.46 -1.63 2.93
C VAL A 73 15.50 -0.64 1.77
N ALA A 74 15.52 -1.13 0.53
CA ALA A 74 15.30 -0.32 -0.66
C ALA A 74 13.83 -0.45 -1.11
N ARG A 75 13.23 0.66 -1.57
CA ARG A 75 11.81 0.74 -1.94
C ARG A 75 11.61 1.44 -3.30
N VAL A 76 10.50 1.14 -3.96
CA VAL A 76 10.00 1.79 -5.19
C VAL A 76 8.54 2.20 -5.08
#